data_AF-A0A7S3FU45-F1
#
_entry.id   AF-A0A7S3FU45-F1
#
_cell.length_a   1.000
_cell.length_b   1.000
_cell.length_c   1.000
_cell.angle_alpha   90.00
_cell.angle_beta   90.00
_cell.angle_gamma   90.00
#
_symmetry.space_group_name_H-M   'P 1'
#
loop_
_entity.id
_entity.type
_entity.pdbx_description
1 polymer ?
#
loop_
_entity_poly.entity_id
_entity_poly.type
_entity_poly.pdbx_seq_one_letter_code
_entity_poly.pdbx_strand_id
1 'polypeptide(L)'
;MCSKIINKVAKKGTLTYVPAAKVPILKFIEAESGIQVDFNVNNLLGITNSNLIFTYTQIDQRFHIMNVFLKWWAKSVGIIGAAHGFLSSYALTLMIIAFLQHTEPPVLPCLQERLTRDQRQQTVYYPCSIDELDSKRRRHTYSTKDINKIVYCMYETDAFFEKDLSIIKEYYLPKEGNVKSVAQLIYEFFYFYVYEFDSAQMVINIKDGSDCVQNTNFPTNQ
;
A
#
# COMPACT_ATOMS: atom_id res chain seq x y z
N MET A 1 -28.65 3.69 -14.02
CA MET A 1 -28.45 2.23 -13.79
C MET A 1 -27.87 1.96 -12.40
N CYS A 2 -26.83 2.69 -11.96
CA CYS A 2 -26.18 2.48 -10.65
C CYS A 2 -27.09 2.66 -9.42
N SER A 3 -28.01 3.65 -9.37
CA SER A 3 -28.83 3.84 -8.16
C SER A 3 -29.81 2.68 -7.88
N LYS A 4 -30.27 1.96 -8.92
CA LYS A 4 -31.16 0.80 -8.73
C LYS A 4 -30.44 -0.41 -8.13
N ILE A 5 -29.16 -0.60 -8.44
CA ILE A 5 -28.34 -1.69 -7.88
C ILE A 5 -27.95 -1.33 -6.44
N ILE A 6 -27.47 -0.10 -6.23
CA ILE A 6 -27.09 0.37 -4.90
C ILE A 6 -28.29 0.34 -3.94
N ASN A 7 -29.49 0.76 -4.37
CA ASN A 7 -30.68 0.69 -3.52
C ASN A 7 -31.16 -0.73 -3.19
N LYS A 8 -30.66 -1.76 -3.90
CA LYS A 8 -30.93 -3.16 -3.57
C LYS A 8 -29.92 -3.74 -2.58
N VAL A 9 -28.69 -3.21 -2.56
CA VAL A 9 -27.57 -3.73 -1.76
C VAL A 9 -27.37 -2.91 -0.49
N ALA A 10 -27.50 -1.59 -0.58
CA ALA A 10 -27.30 -0.67 0.52
C ALA A 10 -28.54 -0.59 1.41
N LYS A 11 -28.32 -0.67 2.73
CA LYS A 11 -29.30 -0.31 3.74
C LYS A 11 -29.78 1.11 3.49
N LYS A 12 -31.10 1.29 3.41
CA LYS A 12 -31.74 2.58 3.13
C LYS A 12 -31.22 3.68 4.07
N GLY A 13 -30.83 4.82 3.51
CA GLY A 13 -30.34 5.98 4.26
C GLY A 13 -28.86 5.94 4.65
N THR A 14 -28.10 4.91 4.28
CA THR A 14 -26.67 4.78 4.63
C THR A 14 -25.73 5.22 3.51
N LEU A 15 -26.26 5.42 2.30
CA LEU A 15 -25.48 5.75 1.13
C LEU A 15 -24.89 7.17 1.23
N THR A 16 -23.56 7.26 1.17
CA THR A 16 -22.81 8.52 1.20
C THR A 16 -21.81 8.55 0.05
N TYR A 17 -21.84 9.61 -0.75
CA TYR A 17 -20.83 9.84 -1.79
C TYR A 17 -19.77 10.81 -1.29
N VAL A 18 -18.50 10.42 -1.42
CA VAL A 18 -17.33 11.20 -0.99
C VAL A 18 -16.47 11.54 -2.21
N PRO A 19 -16.84 12.59 -2.99
CA PRO A 19 -16.11 12.96 -4.21
C PRO A 19 -14.77 13.63 -3.95
N ALA A 20 -14.62 14.31 -2.80
CA ALA A 20 -13.43 15.09 -2.47
C ALA A 20 -12.22 14.25 -2.02
N ALA A 21 -12.40 12.94 -1.87
CA ALA A 21 -11.28 12.04 -1.58
C ALA A 21 -10.41 11.86 -2.84
N LYS A 22 -9.10 11.61 -2.64
CA LYS A 22 -8.13 11.38 -3.74
C LYS A 22 -8.60 10.29 -4.71
N VAL A 23 -9.25 9.25 -4.19
CA VAL A 23 -10.02 8.28 -4.97
C VAL A 23 -11.48 8.47 -4.56
N PRO A 24 -12.40 8.84 -5.47
CA PRO A 24 -13.80 8.98 -5.14
C PRO A 24 -14.39 7.68 -4.60
N ILE A 25 -15.04 7.76 -3.45
CA ILE A 25 -15.58 6.58 -2.74
C ILE A 25 -17.08 6.77 -2.53
N LEU A 26 -17.81 5.67 -2.70
CA LEU A 26 -19.19 5.51 -2.31
C LEU A 26 -19.24 4.63 -1.06
N LYS A 27 -19.69 5.19 0.06
CA LYS A 27 -19.82 4.48 1.33
C LYS A 27 -21.26 4.06 1.58
N PHE A 28 -21.48 2.86 2.08
CA PHE A 28 -22.80 2.40 2.52
C PHE A 28 -22.69 1.24 3.50
N ILE A 29 -23.78 0.92 4.18
CA ILE A 29 -23.89 -0.32 4.96
C ILE A 29 -24.65 -1.31 4.10
N GLU A 30 -24.11 -2.50 3.88
CA GLU A 30 -24.79 -3.58 3.16
C GLU A 30 -25.99 -4.09 4.00
N ALA A 31 -27.13 -4.29 3.35
CA ALA A 31 -28.42 -4.42 4.01
C ALA A 31 -28.58 -5.72 4.82
N GLU A 32 -28.01 -6.84 4.35
CA GLU A 32 -28.21 -8.15 4.96
C GLU A 32 -27.17 -8.44 6.06
N SER A 33 -25.89 -8.20 5.80
CA SER A 33 -24.77 -8.48 6.71
C SER A 33 -24.47 -7.33 7.69
N GLY A 34 -24.90 -6.11 7.38
CA GLY A 34 -24.56 -4.92 8.16
C GLY A 34 -23.10 -4.46 8.02
N ILE A 35 -22.36 -5.01 7.05
CA ILE A 35 -20.96 -4.65 6.79
C ILE A 35 -20.88 -3.22 6.20
N GLN A 36 -19.94 -2.43 6.71
CA GLN A 36 -19.60 -1.14 6.10
C GLN A 36 -18.77 -1.37 4.83
N VAL A 37 -19.21 -0.77 3.72
CA VAL A 37 -18.61 -0.93 2.40
C VAL A 37 -18.11 0.42 1.89
N ASP A 38 -16.84 0.45 1.52
CA ASP A 38 -16.22 1.54 0.77
C ASP A 38 -16.03 1.08 -0.69
N PHE A 39 -16.90 1.54 -1.59
CA PHE A 39 -16.88 1.18 -3.01
C PHE A 39 -16.16 2.26 -3.83
N ASN A 40 -15.21 1.84 -4.65
CA ASN A 40 -14.50 2.69 -5.60
C ASN A 40 -14.40 1.99 -6.96
N VAL A 41 -14.01 2.74 -8.00
CA VAL A 41 -13.93 2.22 -9.37
C VAL A 41 -12.52 2.43 -9.91
N ASN A 42 -11.98 1.44 -10.61
CA ASN A 42 -10.67 1.49 -11.29
C ASN A 42 -9.46 1.76 -10.38
N ASN A 43 -9.51 1.36 -9.10
CA ASN A 43 -8.35 1.40 -8.21
C ASN A 43 -7.42 0.20 -8.43
N LEU A 44 -6.83 0.10 -9.62
CA LEU A 44 -5.96 -1.02 -10.01
C LEU A 44 -4.72 -1.13 -9.11
N LEU A 45 -4.12 0.00 -8.71
CA LEU A 45 -3.01 0.00 -7.76
C LEU A 45 -3.40 -0.55 -6.39
N GLY A 46 -4.61 -0.25 -5.92
CA GLY A 46 -5.14 -0.83 -4.68
C GLY A 46 -5.24 -2.35 -4.75
N ILE A 47 -5.63 -2.90 -5.90
CA ILE A 47 -5.67 -4.35 -6.13
C ILE A 47 -4.24 -4.92 -6.10
N THR A 48 -3.29 -4.30 -6.83
CA THR A 48 -1.90 -4.76 -6.86
C THR A 48 -1.25 -4.73 -5.47
N ASN A 49 -1.44 -3.67 -4.70
CA ASN A 49 -0.93 -3.55 -3.33
C ASN A 49 -1.55 -4.58 -2.38
N SER A 50 -2.85 -4.89 -2.56
CA SER A 50 -3.53 -5.92 -1.77
C SER A 50 -2.94 -7.30 -2.07
N ASN A 51 -2.65 -7.59 -3.35
CA ASN A 51 -1.99 -8.83 -3.74
C ASN A 51 -0.55 -8.90 -3.20
N LEU A 52 0.19 -7.79 -3.20
CA LEU A 52 1.54 -7.73 -2.62
C LEU A 52 1.52 -8.09 -1.12
N ILE A 53 0.65 -7.45 -0.34
CA ILE A 53 0.48 -7.76 1.09
C ILE A 53 0.03 -9.21 1.27
N PHE A 54 -0.89 -9.69 0.43
CA PHE A 54 -1.34 -11.07 0.49
C PHE A 54 -0.17 -12.04 0.28
N THR A 55 0.68 -11.85 -0.73
CA THR A 55 1.87 -12.67 -0.95
C THR A 55 2.80 -12.66 0.27
N TYR A 56 3.02 -11.51 0.92
CA TYR A 56 3.78 -11.48 2.18
C TYR A 56 3.17 -12.35 3.28
N THR A 57 1.83 -12.44 3.38
CA THR A 57 1.20 -13.34 4.36
C THR A 57 1.38 -14.82 4.05
N GLN A 58 1.67 -15.17 2.79
CA GLN A 58 1.95 -16.54 2.37
C GLN A 58 3.43 -16.93 2.57
N ILE A 59 4.33 -15.95 2.70
CA ILE A 59 5.77 -16.21 2.88
C ILE A 59 6.07 -16.65 4.32
N ASP A 60 5.58 -15.91 5.32
CA ASP A 60 5.84 -16.21 6.72
C ASP A 60 4.63 -15.90 7.61
N GLN A 61 4.18 -16.89 8.39
CA GLN A 61 3.03 -16.77 9.28
C GLN A 61 3.23 -15.70 10.37
N ARG A 62 4.48 -15.45 10.79
CA ARG A 62 4.80 -14.44 11.81
C ARG A 62 4.39 -13.04 11.36
N PHE A 63 4.55 -12.71 10.08
CA PHE A 63 4.07 -11.44 9.52
C PHE A 63 2.55 -11.32 9.66
N HIS A 64 1.79 -12.37 9.33
CA HIS A 64 0.33 -12.34 9.47
C HIS A 64 -0.10 -12.07 10.92
N ILE A 65 0.50 -12.79 11.88
CA ILE A 65 0.22 -12.64 13.31
C ILE A 65 0.56 -11.23 13.79
N MET A 66 1.77 -10.74 13.47
CA MET A 66 2.20 -9.38 13.83
C MET A 66 1.29 -8.32 13.22
N ASN A 67 0.91 -8.45 11.95
CA ASN A 67 0.06 -7.50 11.26
C ASN A 67 -1.31 -7.40 11.94
N VAL A 68 -1.96 -8.53 12.25
CA VAL A 68 -3.26 -8.53 12.95
C VAL A 68 -3.13 -7.93 14.35
N PHE A 69 -2.14 -8.38 15.13
CA PHE A 69 -1.93 -7.93 16.50
C PHE A 69 -1.62 -6.43 16.58
N LEU A 70 -0.64 -5.94 15.81
CA LEU A 70 -0.22 -4.55 15.83
C LEU A 70 -1.32 -3.61 15.33
N LYS A 71 -2.13 -4.02 14.35
CA LYS A 71 -3.31 -3.24 13.94
C LYS A 71 -4.36 -3.16 15.04
N TRP A 72 -4.62 -4.26 15.74
CA TRP A 72 -5.55 -4.26 16.87
C TRP A 72 -5.04 -3.38 18.01
N TRP A 73 -3.76 -3.51 18.39
CA TRP A 73 -3.12 -2.70 19.41
C TRP A 73 -3.14 -1.21 19.03
N ALA A 74 -2.74 -0.87 17.81
CA ALA A 74 -2.71 0.51 17.35
C ALA A 74 -4.11 1.15 17.33
N LYS A 75 -5.14 0.34 17.03
CA LYS A 75 -6.55 0.77 17.12
C LYS A 75 -6.96 1.02 18.57
N SER A 76 -6.58 0.14 19.50
CA SER A 76 -7.00 0.25 20.90
C SER A 76 -6.36 1.44 21.62
N VAL A 77 -5.15 1.84 21.24
CA VAL A 77 -4.48 3.04 21.75
C VAL A 77 -4.78 4.32 20.95
N GLY A 78 -5.56 4.23 19.87
CA GLY A 78 -6.04 5.39 19.11
C GLY A 78 -5.02 6.05 18.18
N ILE A 79 -3.97 5.35 17.76
CA ILE A 79 -2.91 5.90 16.89
C ILE A 79 -3.07 5.54 15.40
N ILE A 80 -4.16 4.87 15.02
CA ILE A 80 -4.54 4.64 13.62
C ILE A 80 -5.88 5.27 13.28
N GLY A 81 -5.94 5.90 12.10
CA GLY A 81 -7.13 6.62 11.65
C GLY A 81 -6.78 7.76 10.70
N ALA A 82 -6.53 7.43 9.43
CA ALA A 82 -6.14 8.42 8.41
C ALA A 82 -7.11 9.60 8.28
N ALA A 83 -8.42 9.35 8.48
CA ALA A 83 -9.45 10.39 8.47
C ALA A 83 -9.32 11.41 9.62
N HIS A 84 -8.52 11.09 10.64
CA HIS A 84 -8.29 11.92 11.83
C HIS A 84 -6.82 12.39 11.93
N GLY A 85 -6.03 12.25 10.85
CA GLY A 85 -4.63 12.67 10.82
C GLY A 85 -3.63 11.68 11.45
N PHE A 86 -4.10 10.49 11.86
CA PHE A 86 -3.25 9.44 12.39
C PHE A 86 -2.76 8.49 11.29
N LEU A 87 -1.86 7.57 11.65
CA LEU A 87 -1.31 6.56 10.75
C LEU A 87 -2.44 5.73 10.10
N SER A 88 -2.33 5.44 8.81
CA SER A 88 -3.26 4.50 8.18
C SER A 88 -2.91 3.06 8.55
N SER A 89 -3.90 2.15 8.57
CA SER A 89 -3.64 0.72 8.77
C SER A 89 -2.72 0.13 7.69
N TYR A 90 -2.77 0.69 6.47
CA TYR A 90 -1.86 0.36 5.40
C TYR A 90 -0.43 0.80 5.70
N ALA A 91 -0.22 2.04 6.17
CA ALA A 91 1.10 2.53 6.55
C ALA A 91 1.73 1.72 7.69
N LEU A 92 0.94 1.32 8.70
CA LEU A 92 1.42 0.39 9.73
C LEU A 92 1.82 -0.97 9.14
N THR A 93 1.06 -1.48 8.15
CA THR A 93 1.42 -2.73 7.47
C THR A 93 2.76 -2.60 6.73
N LEU A 94 3.00 -1.46 6.07
CA LEU A 94 4.27 -1.18 5.39
C LEU A 94 5.44 -1.07 6.36
N MET A 95 5.24 -0.44 7.52
CA MET A 95 6.25 -0.40 8.59
C MET A 95 6.65 -1.81 9.05
N ILE A 96 5.67 -2.69 9.23
CA ILE A 96 5.95 -4.08 9.64
C ILE A 96 6.73 -4.82 8.56
N ILE A 97 6.34 -4.66 7.28
CA ILE A 97 7.06 -5.29 6.16
C ILE A 97 8.50 -4.79 6.11
N ALA A 98 8.71 -3.46 6.15
CA ALA A 98 10.04 -2.87 6.11
C ALA A 98 10.91 -3.35 7.27
N PHE A 99 10.38 -3.37 8.50
CA PHE A 99 11.09 -3.91 9.65
C PHE A 99 11.51 -5.37 9.44
N LEU A 100 10.60 -6.23 8.99
CA LEU A 100 10.88 -7.65 8.75
C LEU A 100 11.82 -7.92 7.56
N GLN A 101 11.95 -6.96 6.64
CA GLN A 101 12.97 -6.99 5.58
C GLN A 101 14.37 -6.66 6.09
N HIS A 102 14.49 -5.92 7.20
CA HIS A 102 15.76 -5.47 7.78
C HIS A 102 16.15 -6.22 9.04
N THR A 103 15.39 -7.24 9.47
CA THR A 103 15.86 -8.13 10.54
C THR A 103 17.06 -8.93 10.06
N GLU A 104 17.93 -9.35 10.97
CA GLU A 104 19.07 -10.21 10.64
C GLU A 104 18.93 -11.60 11.31
N PRO A 105 18.80 -12.69 10.53
CA PRO A 105 18.51 -12.75 9.09
C PRO A 105 17.12 -12.17 8.73
N PRO A 106 16.85 -11.79 7.47
CA PRO A 106 15.55 -11.22 7.08
C PRO A 106 14.42 -12.25 7.22
N VAL A 107 13.28 -11.83 7.78
CA VAL A 107 12.06 -12.64 7.86
C VAL A 107 11.28 -12.54 6.56
N LEU A 108 11.22 -11.36 5.94
CA LEU A 108 10.56 -11.14 4.66
C LEU A 108 11.55 -10.64 3.61
N PRO A 109 11.37 -11.00 2.33
CA PRO A 109 12.21 -10.53 1.25
C PRO A 109 11.75 -9.18 0.67
N CYS A 110 12.59 -8.57 -0.17
CA CYS A 110 12.16 -7.51 -1.08
C CYS A 110 11.55 -8.10 -2.36
N LEU A 111 10.22 -8.22 -2.42
CA LEU A 111 9.54 -8.85 -3.56
C LEU A 111 9.59 -8.03 -4.86
N GLN A 112 9.93 -6.75 -4.76
CA GLN A 112 10.03 -5.85 -5.92
C GLN A 112 11.46 -5.78 -6.48
N GLU A 113 12.41 -6.42 -5.81
CA GLU A 113 13.77 -6.57 -6.31
C GLU A 113 13.80 -7.50 -7.53
N ARG A 114 14.50 -7.11 -8.58
CA ARG A 114 14.55 -7.88 -9.83
C ARG A 114 15.72 -8.87 -9.83
N LEU A 115 15.59 -9.92 -9.03
CA LEU A 115 16.64 -10.95 -8.90
C LEU A 115 16.63 -11.99 -10.02
N THR A 116 15.48 -12.19 -10.68
CA THR A 116 15.38 -13.08 -11.84
C THR A 116 15.69 -12.32 -13.13
N ARG A 117 16.26 -13.01 -14.14
CA ARG A 117 16.61 -12.41 -15.45
C ARG A 117 15.38 -11.91 -16.23
N ASP A 118 14.18 -12.28 -15.81
CA ASP A 118 12.94 -11.92 -16.48
C ASP A 118 12.48 -10.54 -16.02
N GLN A 119 12.87 -9.51 -16.77
CA GLN A 119 12.49 -8.11 -16.50
C GLN A 119 11.04 -7.83 -16.91
N ARG A 120 10.07 -8.63 -16.46
CA ARG A 120 8.66 -8.35 -16.74
C ARG A 120 8.25 -7.08 -16.02
N GLN A 121 8.14 -5.98 -16.76
CA GLN A 121 7.47 -4.79 -16.26
C GLN A 121 5.99 -5.09 -16.12
N GLN A 122 5.43 -4.83 -14.94
CA GLN A 122 3.98 -4.86 -14.75
C GLN A 122 3.49 -3.42 -14.71
N THR A 123 3.32 -2.83 -15.89
CA THR A 123 2.77 -1.48 -16.04
C THR A 123 1.33 -1.42 -15.57
N VAL A 124 1.04 -0.53 -14.62
CA VAL A 124 -0.31 -0.17 -14.20
C VAL A 124 -0.56 1.30 -14.46
N TYR A 125 -1.68 1.59 -15.14
CA TYR A 125 -2.15 2.95 -15.37
C TYR A 125 -3.14 3.37 -14.29
N TYR A 126 -2.98 4.59 -13.77
CA TYR A 126 -3.90 5.16 -12.77
C TYR A 126 -4.26 6.60 -13.10
N PRO A 127 -5.48 7.06 -12.79
CA PRO A 127 -5.90 8.41 -13.15
C PRO A 127 -5.10 9.47 -12.41
N CYS A 128 -4.77 10.56 -13.12
CA CYS A 128 -4.27 11.80 -12.55
C CYS A 128 -5.34 12.42 -11.64
N SER A 129 -4.93 13.11 -10.56
CA SER A 129 -5.89 13.70 -9.62
C SER A 129 -6.74 14.77 -10.30
N ILE A 130 -7.97 15.01 -9.81
CA ILE A 130 -8.85 16.01 -10.41
C ILE A 130 -8.23 17.41 -10.38
N ASP A 131 -7.49 17.75 -9.32
CA ASP A 131 -6.81 19.04 -9.17
C ASP A 131 -5.69 19.22 -10.21
N GLU A 132 -4.92 18.16 -10.47
CA GLU A 132 -3.90 18.16 -11.52
C GLU A 132 -4.52 18.21 -12.92
N LEU A 133 -5.64 17.51 -13.13
CA LEU A 133 -6.40 17.55 -14.38
C LEU A 133 -6.98 18.95 -14.64
N ASP A 134 -7.56 19.59 -13.64
CA ASP A 134 -8.09 20.95 -13.76
C ASP A 134 -6.97 21.98 -13.97
N SER A 135 -5.83 21.79 -13.31
CA SER A 135 -4.62 22.59 -13.54
C SER A 135 -4.06 22.41 -14.95
N LYS A 136 -4.17 21.22 -15.55
CA LYS A 136 -3.79 20.96 -16.95
C LYS A 136 -4.83 21.50 -17.94
N ARG A 137 -6.13 21.42 -17.64
CA ARG A 137 -7.24 21.95 -18.46
C ARG A 137 -7.24 23.46 -18.55
N ARG A 138 -6.98 24.19 -17.45
CA ARG A 138 -6.93 25.67 -17.47
C ARG A 138 -5.82 26.22 -18.37
N ARG A 139 -4.80 25.42 -18.68
CA ARG A 139 -3.68 25.80 -19.55
C ARG A 139 -3.95 25.65 -21.05
N HIS A 140 -5.04 24.98 -21.47
CA HIS A 140 -5.33 24.74 -22.89
C HIS A 140 -6.81 24.50 -23.20
N THR A 141 -7.30 25.11 -24.29
CA THR A 141 -8.63 24.86 -24.89
C THR A 141 -8.66 23.49 -25.58
N TYR A 142 -9.20 22.47 -24.91
CA TYR A 142 -9.19 21.11 -25.46
C TYR A 142 -10.58 20.52 -25.73
N SER A 143 -10.72 19.97 -26.95
CA SER A 143 -11.81 19.11 -27.38
C SER A 143 -11.62 17.67 -26.84
N THR A 144 -12.71 17.09 -26.33
CA THR A 144 -12.81 15.83 -25.56
C THR A 144 -12.74 14.53 -26.38
N LYS A 145 -12.45 14.56 -27.68
CA LYS A 145 -12.62 13.40 -28.58
C LYS A 145 -11.36 12.55 -28.87
N ASP A 146 -10.17 12.92 -28.38
CA ASP A 146 -8.92 12.19 -28.69
C ASP A 146 -8.57 11.12 -27.66
N ILE A 147 -8.52 9.85 -28.07
CA ILE A 147 -8.07 8.71 -27.24
C ILE A 147 -6.66 8.91 -26.68
N ASN A 148 -5.75 9.50 -27.45
CA ASN A 148 -4.39 9.80 -26.99
C ASN A 148 -4.39 10.77 -25.80
N LYS A 149 -5.37 11.68 -25.68
CA LYS A 149 -5.50 12.59 -24.52
C LYS A 149 -5.98 11.89 -23.25
N ILE A 150 -6.73 10.79 -23.37
CA ILE A 150 -7.16 9.98 -22.21
C ILE A 150 -5.95 9.33 -21.55
N VAL A 151 -4.97 8.87 -22.34
CA VAL A 151 -3.72 8.27 -21.85
C VAL A 151 -2.84 9.30 -21.12
N TYR A 152 -2.73 10.55 -21.60
CA TYR A 152 -2.02 11.63 -20.88
C TYR A 152 -2.68 12.04 -19.54
N CYS A 153 -3.93 11.65 -19.32
CA CYS A 153 -4.65 11.86 -18.06
C CYS A 153 -4.44 10.70 -17.07
N MET A 154 -3.61 9.71 -17.42
CA MET A 154 -3.22 8.60 -16.56
C MET A 154 -1.72 8.61 -16.33
N TYR A 155 -1.29 8.25 -15.13
CA TYR A 155 0.10 8.00 -14.80
C TYR A 155 0.42 6.53 -15.01
N GLU A 156 1.65 6.25 -15.44
CA GLU A 156 2.21 4.92 -15.55
C GLU A 156 3.10 4.62 -14.33
N THR A 157 3.00 3.43 -13.77
CA THR A 157 3.97 2.94 -12.79
C THR A 157 4.24 1.47 -13.01
N ASP A 158 5.48 1.05 -12.78
CA ASP A 158 5.78 -0.36 -12.60
C ASP A 158 5.26 -0.81 -11.24
N ALA A 159 4.42 -1.83 -11.26
CA ALA A 159 3.83 -2.45 -10.08
C ALA A 159 4.22 -3.93 -9.97
N PHE A 160 5.35 -4.30 -10.60
CA PHE A 160 5.91 -5.63 -10.52
C PHE A 160 6.30 -6.01 -9.08
N PHE A 161 6.06 -7.28 -8.75
CA PHE A 161 6.62 -7.99 -7.62
C PHE A 161 6.56 -9.50 -7.89
N GLU A 162 7.49 -10.27 -7.35
CA GLU A 162 7.48 -11.73 -7.46
C GLU A 162 6.33 -12.33 -6.65
N LYS A 163 5.59 -13.26 -7.27
CA LYS A 163 4.39 -13.90 -6.72
C LYS A 163 4.57 -15.40 -6.52
N ASP A 164 5.50 -16.00 -7.25
CA ASP A 164 5.77 -17.43 -7.18
C ASP A 164 6.54 -17.76 -5.89
N LEU A 165 5.88 -18.43 -4.95
CA LEU A 165 6.46 -18.81 -3.66
C LEU A 165 7.69 -19.72 -3.80
N SER A 166 7.79 -20.49 -4.89
CA SER A 166 8.93 -21.36 -5.15
C SER A 166 10.16 -20.52 -5.52
N ILE A 167 9.98 -19.54 -6.42
CA ILE A 167 11.02 -18.60 -6.82
C ILE A 167 11.44 -17.74 -5.62
N ILE A 168 10.48 -17.26 -4.82
CA ILE A 168 10.76 -16.47 -3.62
C ILE A 168 11.65 -17.26 -2.65
N LYS A 169 11.29 -18.51 -2.38
CA LYS A 169 12.05 -19.36 -1.46
C LYS A 169 13.47 -19.67 -1.96
N GLU A 170 13.65 -19.78 -3.27
CA GLU A 170 14.94 -20.13 -3.87
C GLU A 170 15.87 -18.92 -4.02
N TYR A 171 15.36 -17.75 -4.42
CA TYR A 171 16.18 -16.61 -4.83
C TYR A 171 16.11 -15.40 -3.89
N TYR A 172 15.02 -15.23 -3.14
CA TYR A 172 14.78 -14.00 -2.38
C TYR A 172 15.00 -14.16 -0.86
N LEU A 173 14.97 -15.39 -0.35
CA LEU A 173 15.16 -15.67 1.08
C LEU A 173 16.57 -16.20 1.35
N PRO A 174 17.15 -15.88 2.53
CA PRO A 174 18.43 -16.43 2.95
C PRO A 174 18.32 -17.95 3.15
N LYS A 175 19.43 -18.67 2.98
CA LYS A 175 19.50 -20.12 3.20
C LYS A 175 19.21 -20.50 4.66
N GLU A 176 19.70 -19.69 5.59
CA GLU A 176 19.41 -19.81 7.01
C GLU A 176 18.31 -18.80 7.37
N GLY A 177 17.15 -19.32 7.74
CA GLY A 177 16.00 -18.50 8.09
C GLY A 177 16.12 -17.87 9.47
N ASN A 178 15.46 -16.73 9.65
CA ASN A 178 15.32 -16.11 10.95
C ASN A 178 14.53 -17.03 11.92
N VAL A 179 15.08 -17.31 13.09
CA VAL A 179 14.48 -18.20 14.12
C VAL A 179 13.76 -17.46 15.25
N LYS A 180 13.71 -16.12 15.22
CA LYS A 180 13.06 -15.32 16.27
C LYS A 180 11.57 -15.62 16.33
N SER A 181 11.06 -15.77 17.54
CA SER A 181 9.64 -15.90 17.81
C SER A 181 8.88 -14.62 17.48
N VAL A 182 7.56 -14.72 17.30
CA VAL A 182 6.68 -13.55 17.11
C VAL A 182 6.86 -12.53 18.23
N ALA A 183 6.99 -12.98 19.48
CA ALA A 183 7.15 -12.09 20.62
C ALA A 183 8.46 -11.28 20.56
N GLN A 184 9.56 -11.93 20.18
CA GLN A 184 10.84 -11.25 19.97
C GLN A 184 10.76 -10.23 18.84
N LEU A 185 10.14 -10.59 17.72
CA LEU A 185 9.97 -9.68 16.58
C LEU A 185 9.08 -8.48 16.92
N ILE A 186 8.03 -8.66 17.72
CA ILE A 186 7.18 -7.54 18.18
C ILE A 186 7.96 -6.61 19.10
N TYR A 187 8.75 -7.16 20.03
CA TYR A 187 9.61 -6.37 20.90
C TYR A 187 10.61 -5.54 20.09
N GLU A 188 11.31 -6.18 19.15
CA GLU A 188 12.30 -5.51 18.31
C GLU A 188 11.66 -4.50 17.36
N PHE A 189 10.44 -4.76 16.85
CA PHE A 189 9.68 -3.79 16.06
C PHE A 189 9.45 -2.49 16.84
N PHE A 190 8.98 -2.60 18.09
CA PHE A 190 8.79 -1.42 18.93
C PHE A 190 10.11 -0.75 19.28
N TYR A 191 11.14 -1.55 19.60
CA TYR A 191 12.45 -1.02 19.93
C TYR A 191 13.02 -0.20 18.76
N PHE A 192 13.01 -0.75 17.55
CA PHE A 192 13.46 -0.08 16.34
C PHE A 192 12.74 1.25 16.12
N TYR A 193 11.40 1.25 16.07
CA TYR A 193 10.65 2.46 15.75
C TYR A 193 10.62 3.53 16.85
N VAL A 194 11.00 3.18 18.09
CA VAL A 194 11.08 4.13 19.20
C VAL A 194 12.49 4.67 19.39
N TYR A 195 13.52 3.83 19.22
CA TYR A 195 14.90 4.17 19.61
C TYR A 195 15.89 4.26 18.45
N GLU A 196 15.65 3.58 17.34
CA GLU A 196 16.61 3.48 16.23
C GLU A 196 16.14 4.22 14.96
N PHE A 197 14.83 4.24 14.70
CA PHE A 197 14.26 4.87 13.52
C PHE A 197 14.28 6.39 13.64
N ASP A 198 15.20 7.03 12.91
CA ASP A 198 15.25 8.48 12.76
C ASP A 198 14.38 8.93 11.58
N SER A 199 13.16 9.36 11.86
CA SER A 199 12.23 9.88 10.83
C SER A 199 12.73 11.10 10.05
N ALA A 200 13.78 11.79 10.54
CA ALA A 200 14.38 12.92 9.82
C ALA A 200 15.42 12.47 8.78
N GLN A 201 16.00 11.28 8.94
CA GLN A 201 17.08 10.76 8.09
C GLN A 201 16.71 9.46 7.36
N MET A 202 15.66 8.77 7.81
CA MET A 202 15.26 7.46 7.32
C MET A 202 13.89 7.50 6.67
N VAL A 203 13.73 6.68 5.64
CA VAL A 203 12.46 6.51 4.93
C VAL A 203 12.07 5.05 4.94
N ILE A 204 10.80 4.79 5.23
CA ILE A 204 10.23 3.44 5.11
C ILE A 204 10.06 3.13 3.61
N ASN A 205 10.94 2.29 3.08
CA ASN A 205 10.88 1.76 1.73
C ASN A 205 10.82 0.23 1.78
N ILE A 206 9.92 -0.37 1.00
CA ILE A 206 9.77 -1.83 0.87
C ILE A 206 10.15 -2.36 -0.52
N LYS A 207 10.53 -1.45 -1.44
CA LYS A 207 10.76 -1.72 -2.86
C LYS A 207 12.21 -2.01 -3.20
N ASP A 208 13.11 -1.39 -2.46
CA ASP A 208 14.54 -1.55 -2.62
C ASP A 208 15.03 -2.19 -1.32
N GLY A 209 15.64 -3.37 -1.39
CA GLY A 209 16.22 -4.04 -0.23
C GLY A 209 17.46 -3.34 0.34
N SER A 210 17.74 -2.11 -0.12
CA SER A 210 18.77 -1.25 0.44
C SER A 210 18.28 -0.62 1.74
N ASP A 211 19.22 -0.38 2.66
CA ASP A 211 18.95 0.19 3.97
C ASP A 211 17.93 1.34 3.91
N CYS A 212 17.04 1.41 4.90
CA CYS A 212 16.17 2.56 5.18
C CYS A 212 16.92 3.91 5.29
N VAL A 213 18.27 3.89 5.22
CA VAL A 213 19.20 4.99 5.19
C VAL A 213 19.45 5.42 3.74
N GLN A 214 18.53 6.17 3.15
CA GLN A 214 18.93 7.11 2.12
C GLN A 214 19.20 8.45 2.78
N ASN A 215 20.48 8.80 2.95
CA ASN A 215 20.91 10.16 3.27
C ASN A 215 20.21 11.12 2.30
N THR A 216 19.21 11.87 2.76
CA THR A 216 18.55 12.89 1.94
C THR A 216 19.49 14.07 1.80
N ASN A 217 20.50 13.95 0.95
CA ASN A 217 21.16 15.10 0.36
C ASN A 217 20.17 15.74 -0.62
N PHE A 218 19.24 16.54 -0.09
CA PHE A 218 18.50 17.48 -0.90
C PHE A 218 19.53 18.41 -1.57
N PRO A 219 19.57 18.51 -2.92
CA PRO A 219 20.35 19.53 -3.55
C PRO A 219 19.76 20.89 -3.13
N THR A 220 20.49 21.63 -2.31
CA THR A 220 20.29 23.07 -2.15
C THR A 220 20.50 23.70 -3.51
N ASN A 221 19.41 24.14 -4.14
CA ASN A 221 19.48 25.01 -5.31
C ASN A 221 20.30 26.26 -4.94
N GLN A 222 21.47 26.39 -5.56
CA GLN A 222 22.09 27.70 -5.82
C GLN A 222 21.47 28.30 -7.07
#